data_AF-A0A9P7JDZ5-F1
#
_entry.id   AF-A0A9P7JDZ5-F1
#
_cell.length_a   1.000
_cell.length_b   1.000
_cell.length_c   1.000
_cell.angle_alpha   90.00
_cell.angle_beta   90.00
_cell.angle_gamma   90.00
#
_symmetry.space_group_name_H-M   'P 1'
#
loop_
_entity.id
_entity.type
_entity.pdbx_description
1 polymer ?
#
loop_
_entity_poly.entity_id
_entity_poly.type
_entity_poly.pdbx_seq_one_letter_code
_entity_poly.pdbx_strand_id
1 'polypeptide(L)'
;VLVTHDFARTVGTLSSFQNANDYLRPVNWVISSNVGHSPLLVVLSPNEVNTLPPVIRRSNAVHLCIYTPRTTKTMQACDNLRLYCVPSTPQLAPLEPLICQLNLFAAQLYFSSYEKYIHACGFLGLNAPDLGDEDLMVDSDGFVRENRPSRRASCLFESSQLPRLKELFGMRKKGMGYLPTHLGKMFNSRILTEEDFL
;
A
#
# COMPACT_ATOMS: atom_id res chain seq x y z
N VAL A 1 -4.45 6.38 -4.19
CA VAL A 1 -5.42 5.27 -4.17
C VAL A 1 -6.71 5.76 -3.54
N LEU A 2 -7.86 5.46 -4.14
CA LEU A 2 -9.18 5.84 -3.61
C LEU A 2 -9.92 4.62 -3.08
N VAL A 3 -10.95 4.85 -2.28
CA VAL A 3 -11.88 3.82 -1.82
C VAL A 3 -13.30 4.28 -2.08
N THR A 4 -14.21 3.36 -2.36
CA THR A 4 -15.62 3.71 -2.47
C THR A 4 -16.23 4.01 -1.12
N HIS A 5 -17.35 4.74 -1.14
CA HIS A 5 -18.12 5.02 0.07
C HIS A 5 -18.61 3.74 0.75
N ASP A 6 -19.06 2.73 -0.02
CA ASP A 6 -19.47 1.46 0.61
C ASP A 6 -18.29 0.71 1.23
N PHE A 7 -17.11 0.72 0.59
CA PHE A 7 -15.91 0.14 1.20
C PHE A 7 -15.54 0.84 2.51
N ALA A 8 -15.57 2.18 2.53
CA ALA A 8 -15.25 2.98 3.72
C ALA A 8 -16.25 2.77 4.86
N ARG A 9 -17.49 2.40 4.54
CA ARG A 9 -18.54 2.12 5.52
C ARG A 9 -18.32 0.76 6.19
N THR A 10 -17.57 0.74 7.27
CA THR A 10 -17.51 -0.41 8.19
C THR A 10 -18.71 -0.40 9.15
N VAL A 11 -18.98 -1.53 9.81
CA VAL A 11 -20.09 -1.65 10.77
C VAL A 11 -19.75 -0.79 11.99
N GLY A 12 -20.26 0.44 12.07
CA GLY A 12 -20.19 1.24 13.29
C GLY A 12 -19.97 2.74 13.13
N THR A 13 -20.89 3.44 12.46
CA THR A 13 -21.22 4.84 12.83
C THR A 13 -22.05 4.85 14.12
N LEU A 14 -21.52 4.23 15.17
CA LEU A 14 -22.07 4.31 16.52
C LEU A 14 -20.95 4.78 17.41
N SER A 15 -21.05 6.04 17.80
CA SER A 15 -20.42 6.60 18.99
C SER A 15 -20.33 5.53 20.09
N SER A 16 -19.12 5.35 20.63
CA SER A 16 -18.86 4.67 21.92
C SER A 16 -18.49 3.17 21.97
N PHE A 17 -17.94 2.53 20.92
CA PHE A 17 -17.47 1.14 21.06
C PHE A 17 -16.01 0.92 20.69
N GLN A 18 -15.27 0.35 21.64
CA GLN A 18 -13.83 0.08 21.68
C GLN A 18 -13.31 -0.90 20.59
N ASN A 19 -14.13 -1.32 19.61
CA ASN A 19 -13.83 -2.44 18.71
C ASN A 19 -14.02 -2.13 17.20
N ALA A 20 -13.97 -0.86 16.77
CA ALA A 20 -14.05 -0.51 15.34
C ALA A 20 -12.93 -1.19 14.49
N ASN A 21 -11.80 -1.50 15.14
CA ASN A 21 -10.63 -2.16 14.54
C ASN A 21 -10.94 -3.56 13.96
N ASP A 22 -11.96 -4.25 14.48
CA ASP A 22 -12.28 -5.62 14.07
C ASP A 22 -12.97 -5.72 12.70
N TYR A 23 -13.48 -4.61 12.20
CA TYR A 23 -14.37 -4.55 11.03
C TYR A 23 -13.73 -3.94 9.79
N LEU A 24 -12.40 -3.70 9.78
CA LEU A 24 -11.71 -3.24 8.56
C LEU A 24 -11.85 -4.28 7.46
N ARG A 25 -12.44 -3.86 6.33
CA ARG A 25 -12.63 -4.72 5.16
C ARG A 25 -11.27 -5.06 4.54
N PRO A 26 -11.07 -6.32 4.10
CA PRO A 26 -9.86 -6.68 3.36
C PRO A 26 -9.83 -5.95 2.02
N VAL A 27 -8.66 -5.47 1.64
CA VAL A 27 -8.41 -4.85 0.34
C VAL A 27 -8.19 -5.98 -0.65
N ASN A 28 -9.26 -6.49 -1.26
CA ASN A 28 -9.18 -7.62 -2.19
C ASN A 28 -9.54 -7.26 -3.64
N TRP A 29 -10.32 -6.20 -3.81
CA TRP A 29 -10.95 -5.86 -5.08
C TRP A 29 -10.57 -4.44 -5.46
N VAL A 30 -9.84 -4.31 -6.57
CA VAL A 30 -9.29 -3.03 -7.01
C VAL A 30 -9.71 -2.79 -8.45
N ILE A 31 -10.40 -1.68 -8.70
CA ILE A 31 -10.53 -1.15 -10.06
C ILE A 31 -9.21 -0.48 -10.41
N SER A 32 -8.63 -0.90 -11.52
CA SER A 32 -7.53 -0.23 -12.21
C SER A 32 -8.08 0.49 -13.44
N SER A 33 -7.66 1.74 -13.64
CA SER A 33 -7.88 2.45 -14.88
C SER A 33 -6.61 3.18 -15.29
N ASN A 34 -6.29 3.09 -16.57
CA ASN A 34 -5.18 3.79 -17.22
C ASN A 34 -5.69 4.75 -18.31
N VAL A 35 -6.99 5.05 -18.33
CA VAL A 35 -7.59 5.92 -19.36
C VAL A 35 -7.42 7.39 -18.96
N GLY A 36 -6.77 8.16 -19.83
CA GLY A 36 -6.48 9.58 -19.63
C GLY A 36 -5.07 9.83 -19.10
N HIS A 37 -4.83 11.05 -18.61
CA HIS A 37 -3.50 11.49 -18.15
C HIS A 37 -3.12 11.01 -16.75
N SER A 38 -4.02 10.34 -16.02
CA SER A 38 -3.78 9.96 -14.62
C SER A 38 -4.32 8.57 -14.34
N PRO A 39 -3.43 7.58 -14.11
CA PRO A 39 -3.87 6.25 -13.72
C PRO A 39 -4.49 6.29 -12.32
N LEU A 40 -5.49 5.43 -12.11
CA LEU A 40 -6.29 5.42 -10.89
C LEU A 40 -6.48 3.99 -10.38
N LEU A 41 -6.35 3.84 -9.06
CA LEU A 41 -6.75 2.64 -8.34
C LEU A 41 -7.88 2.97 -7.37
N VAL A 42 -8.98 2.22 -7.42
CA VAL A 42 -10.13 2.36 -6.53
C VAL A 42 -10.42 1.02 -5.85
N VAL A 43 -10.41 0.99 -4.52
CA VAL A 43 -10.77 -0.20 -3.74
C VAL A 43 -12.28 -0.27 -3.56
N LEU A 44 -12.84 -1.45 -3.82
CA LEU A 44 -14.27 -1.75 -3.75
C LEU A 44 -14.62 -2.65 -2.58
N SER A 45 -15.86 -2.54 -2.13
CA SER A 45 -16.48 -3.52 -1.23
C SER A 45 -16.84 -4.83 -1.93
N PRO A 46 -16.96 -5.94 -1.18
CA PRO A 46 -17.53 -7.18 -1.71
C PRO A 46 -18.96 -7.00 -2.29
N ASN A 47 -19.77 -6.11 -1.68
CA ASN A 47 -21.14 -5.85 -2.13
C ASN A 47 -21.18 -5.18 -3.51
N GLU A 48 -20.37 -4.15 -3.73
CA GLU A 48 -20.23 -3.49 -5.03
C GLU A 48 -19.70 -4.47 -6.09
N VAL A 49 -18.74 -5.31 -5.73
CA VAL A 49 -18.16 -6.32 -6.63
C VAL A 49 -19.16 -7.38 -7.06
N ASN A 50 -20.23 -7.63 -6.30
CA ASN A 50 -21.29 -8.55 -6.75
C ASN A 50 -22.23 -7.93 -7.80
N THR A 51 -22.32 -6.61 -7.86
CA THR A 51 -23.34 -5.90 -8.67
C THR A 51 -22.73 -5.23 -9.91
N LEU A 52 -21.50 -4.75 -9.83
CA LEU A 52 -20.80 -4.04 -10.89
C LEU A 52 -20.19 -4.88 -12.04
N PRO A 53 -19.91 -6.21 -11.93
CA PRO A 53 -19.23 -6.96 -12.99
C PRO A 53 -19.89 -6.89 -14.37
N PRO A 54 -21.24 -6.91 -14.52
CA PRO A 54 -21.87 -6.77 -15.83
C PRO A 54 -21.59 -5.42 -16.51
N VAL A 55 -21.38 -4.36 -15.73
CA VAL A 55 -21.04 -3.02 -16.25
C VAL A 55 -19.55 -2.96 -16.58
N ILE A 56 -18.70 -3.45 -15.67
CA ILE A 56 -17.23 -3.46 -15.84
C ILE A 56 -16.81 -4.29 -17.06
N ARG A 57 -17.43 -5.46 -17.27
CA ARG A 57 -17.16 -6.33 -18.43
C ARG A 57 -17.43 -5.66 -19.78
N ARG A 58 -18.32 -4.67 -19.83
CA ARG A 58 -18.66 -3.92 -21.05
C ARG A 58 -17.75 -2.69 -21.25
N SER A 59 -16.95 -2.34 -20.25
CA SER A 59 -16.03 -1.21 -20.34
C SER A 59 -14.68 -1.64 -20.91
N ASN A 60 -14.11 -0.80 -21.75
CA ASN A 60 -12.73 -0.94 -22.23
C ASN A 60 -11.74 -0.09 -21.42
N ALA A 61 -12.24 0.69 -20.46
CA ALA A 61 -11.47 1.71 -19.74
C ALA A 61 -11.09 1.33 -18.32
N VAL A 62 -11.80 0.37 -17.72
CA VAL A 62 -11.61 -0.01 -16.33
C VAL A 62 -11.55 -1.52 -16.21
N HIS A 63 -10.76 -1.97 -15.25
CA HIS A 63 -10.56 -3.38 -14.99
C HIS A 63 -10.72 -3.67 -13.52
N LEU A 64 -11.59 -4.61 -13.19
CA LEU A 64 -11.69 -5.14 -11.84
C LEU A 64 -10.62 -6.21 -11.66
N CYS A 65 -9.65 -5.96 -10.78
CA CYS A 65 -8.55 -6.86 -10.48
C CYS A 65 -8.63 -7.40 -9.05
N ILE A 66 -8.30 -8.67 -8.91
CA ILE A 66 -8.06 -9.30 -7.60
C ILE A 66 -6.67 -8.87 -7.13
N TYR A 67 -6.64 -8.43 -5.88
CA TYR A 67 -5.43 -8.05 -5.17
C TYR A 67 -5.40 -8.78 -3.83
N THR A 68 -4.23 -9.18 -3.38
CA THR A 68 -4.04 -9.75 -2.05
C THR A 68 -2.73 -9.20 -1.49
N PRO A 69 -2.73 -8.54 -0.32
CA PRO A 69 -1.50 -8.04 0.28
C PRO A 69 -0.59 -9.21 0.68
N ARG A 70 0.71 -9.10 0.41
CA ARG A 70 1.71 -10.11 0.80
C ARG A 70 1.95 -10.09 2.31
N THR A 71 1.22 -10.91 3.06
CA THR A 71 1.31 -10.95 4.54
C THR A 71 2.29 -11.99 5.08
N THR A 72 2.76 -12.93 4.24
CA THR A 72 3.82 -13.89 4.59
C THR A 72 4.91 -13.88 3.52
N LYS A 73 6.14 -14.28 3.87
CA LYS A 73 7.25 -14.36 2.92
C LYS A 73 7.00 -15.36 1.79
N THR A 74 6.25 -16.44 2.05
CA THR A 74 5.95 -17.49 1.06
C THR A 74 4.84 -17.14 0.07
N MET A 75 4.03 -16.11 0.36
CA MET A 75 3.00 -15.65 -0.58
C MET A 75 3.63 -15.07 -1.85
N GLN A 76 3.07 -15.44 -3.01
CA GLN A 76 3.40 -14.81 -4.28
C GLN A 76 2.92 -13.35 -4.28
N ALA A 77 3.74 -12.46 -4.84
CA ALA A 77 3.39 -11.05 -4.97
C ALA A 77 2.23 -10.87 -5.96
N CYS A 78 1.18 -10.16 -5.53
CA CYS A 78 0.00 -9.81 -6.33
C CYS A 78 -0.12 -8.29 -6.56
N ASP A 79 0.95 -7.56 -6.25
CA ASP A 79 1.04 -6.10 -6.32
C ASP A 79 1.14 -5.56 -7.77
N ASN A 80 1.34 -6.43 -8.75
CA ASN A 80 1.22 -6.09 -10.17
C ASN A 80 -0.23 -6.05 -10.68
N LEU A 81 -1.22 -6.41 -9.85
CA LEU A 81 -2.63 -6.55 -10.21
C LEU A 81 -2.88 -7.46 -11.43
N ARG A 82 -2.07 -8.51 -11.61
CA ARG A 82 -2.21 -9.46 -12.73
C ARG A 82 -2.77 -10.82 -12.35
N LEU A 83 -3.06 -11.06 -11.06
CA LEU A 83 -3.54 -12.35 -10.58
C LEU A 83 -4.83 -12.78 -11.32
N TYR A 84 -5.81 -11.88 -11.37
CA TYR A 84 -7.04 -12.07 -12.13
C TYR A 84 -7.70 -10.72 -12.35
N CYS A 85 -7.98 -10.35 -13.60
CA CYS A 85 -8.71 -9.13 -13.93
C CYS A 85 -9.83 -9.37 -14.94
N VAL A 86 -10.88 -8.58 -14.81
CA VAL A 86 -12.04 -8.54 -15.69
C VAL A 86 -12.27 -7.11 -16.17
N PRO A 87 -12.34 -6.86 -17.49
CA PRO A 87 -12.10 -7.81 -18.59
C PRO A 87 -10.61 -8.26 -18.65
N SER A 88 -10.33 -9.42 -19.26
CA SER A 88 -8.98 -10.00 -19.27
C SER A 88 -8.03 -9.41 -20.32
N THR A 89 -8.32 -8.20 -20.81
CA THR A 89 -7.51 -7.51 -21.81
C THR A 89 -6.12 -7.16 -21.24
N PRO A 90 -5.06 -7.15 -22.06
CA PRO A 90 -3.72 -6.77 -21.63
C PRO A 90 -3.72 -5.38 -20.99
N GLN A 91 -3.24 -5.30 -19.75
CA GLN A 91 -3.09 -4.04 -19.03
C GLN A 91 -1.61 -3.66 -18.89
N LEU A 92 -1.36 -2.37 -19.05
CA LEU A 92 -0.13 -1.77 -18.55
C LEU A 92 -0.08 -1.96 -17.03
N ALA A 93 1.11 -2.27 -16.51
CA ALA A 93 1.30 -2.34 -15.07
C ALA A 93 0.93 -0.98 -14.45
N PRO A 94 0.20 -0.94 -13.32
CA PRO A 94 -0.08 0.32 -12.64
C PRO A 94 1.22 1.01 -12.25
N LEU A 95 1.19 2.35 -12.17
CA LEU A 95 2.38 3.11 -11.78
C LEU A 95 2.84 2.74 -10.37
N GLU A 96 4.16 2.65 -10.20
CA GLU A 96 4.81 2.29 -8.94
C GLU A 96 4.32 3.06 -7.71
N PRO A 97 4.14 4.40 -7.75
CA PRO A 97 3.62 5.13 -6.59
C PRO A 97 2.21 4.69 -6.17
N LEU A 98 1.35 4.31 -7.11
CA LEU A 98 0.00 3.84 -6.81
C LEU A 98 0.02 2.44 -6.17
N ILE A 99 0.90 1.56 -6.64
CA ILE A 99 1.11 0.24 -6.05
C ILE A 99 1.68 0.36 -4.63
N CYS A 100 2.64 1.26 -4.42
CA CYS A 100 3.18 1.55 -3.09
C CYS A 100 2.07 1.99 -2.13
N GLN A 101 1.26 2.96 -2.53
CA GLN A 101 0.11 3.43 -1.74
C GLN A 101 -0.89 2.31 -1.46
N LEU A 102 -1.20 1.46 -2.45
CA LEU A 102 -2.12 0.34 -2.29
C LEU A 102 -1.59 -0.67 -1.27
N ASN A 103 -0.31 -1.03 -1.39
CA ASN A 103 0.35 -1.97 -0.50
C ASN A 103 0.39 -1.46 0.95
N LEU A 104 0.71 -0.18 1.15
CA LEU A 104 0.67 0.45 2.47
C LEU A 104 -0.76 0.48 3.02
N PHE A 105 -1.73 0.89 2.20
CA PHE A 105 -3.13 0.94 2.61
C PHE A 105 -3.70 -0.43 3.00
N ALA A 106 -3.26 -1.50 2.31
CA ALA A 106 -3.66 -2.87 2.56
C ALA A 106 -2.89 -3.57 3.70
N ALA A 107 -1.92 -2.89 4.34
CA ALA A 107 -1.02 -3.46 5.33
C ALA A 107 -0.26 -4.70 4.81
N GLN A 108 0.23 -4.64 3.58
CA GLN A 108 1.19 -5.62 3.06
C GLN A 108 2.44 -5.64 3.94
N LEU A 109 3.00 -6.81 4.24
CA LEU A 109 4.10 -6.94 5.21
C LEU A 109 5.47 -7.19 4.55
N TYR A 110 5.48 -7.72 3.34
CA TYR A 110 6.68 -8.05 2.58
C TYR A 110 6.63 -7.39 1.20
N PHE A 111 7.72 -6.77 0.78
CA PHE A 111 7.84 -6.28 -0.60
C PHE A 111 8.24 -7.41 -1.55
N SER A 112 7.97 -7.22 -2.85
CA SER A 112 8.33 -8.15 -3.93
C SER A 112 9.80 -8.08 -4.34
N SER A 113 10.47 -6.93 -4.14
CA SER A 113 11.90 -6.74 -4.40
C SER A 113 12.50 -5.66 -3.47
N TYR A 114 13.82 -5.60 -3.43
CA TYR A 114 14.57 -4.55 -2.74
C TYR A 114 14.27 -3.15 -3.32
N GLU A 115 14.14 -3.05 -4.64
CA GLU A 115 13.78 -1.80 -5.32
C GLU A 115 12.43 -1.24 -4.83
N LYS A 116 11.43 -2.10 -4.62
CA LYS A 116 10.12 -1.70 -4.08
C LYS A 116 10.21 -1.17 -2.65
N TYR A 117 11.14 -1.69 -1.85
CA TYR A 117 11.45 -1.16 -0.54
C TYR A 117 12.06 0.25 -0.64
N ILE A 118 13.06 0.45 -1.51
CA ILE A 118 13.65 1.77 -1.75
C ILE A 118 12.59 2.78 -2.20
N HIS A 119 11.71 2.39 -3.13
CA HIS A 119 10.59 3.24 -3.55
C HIS A 119 9.63 3.59 -2.41
N ALA A 120 9.34 2.65 -1.51
CA ALA A 120 8.51 2.92 -0.34
C ALA A 120 9.17 3.89 0.65
N CYS A 121 10.48 3.75 0.88
CA CYS A 121 11.26 4.73 1.64
C CYS A 121 11.24 6.11 0.97
N GLY A 122 11.39 6.15 -0.37
CA GLY A 122 11.26 7.35 -1.17
C GLY A 122 9.92 8.06 -0.96
N PHE A 123 8.82 7.30 -1.10
CA PHE A 123 7.46 7.79 -0.94
C PHE A 123 7.16 8.30 0.48
N LEU A 124 7.66 7.61 1.51
CA LEU A 124 7.44 7.96 2.91
C LEU A 124 8.47 8.97 3.45
N GLY A 125 9.50 9.32 2.67
CA GLY A 125 10.55 10.22 3.13
C GLY A 125 11.52 9.61 4.14
N LEU A 126 11.73 8.29 4.12
CA LEU A 126 12.54 7.58 5.12
C LEU A 126 13.99 7.44 4.70
N ASN A 127 14.92 7.44 5.65
CA ASN A 127 16.30 7.09 5.39
C ASN A 127 16.41 5.65 4.88
N ALA A 128 17.23 5.44 3.85
CA ALA A 128 17.49 4.12 3.28
C ALA A 128 18.87 4.10 2.58
N PRO A 129 19.40 2.91 2.19
CA PRO A 129 20.78 2.78 1.72
C PRO A 129 21.09 3.60 0.47
N ASP A 130 20.08 3.93 -0.32
CA ASP A 130 20.23 4.73 -1.53
C ASP A 130 20.69 6.17 -1.25
N LEU A 131 20.59 6.66 -0.01
CA LEU A 131 21.08 7.98 0.40
C LEU A 131 22.56 8.00 0.78
N GLY A 132 23.20 6.85 0.98
CA GLY A 132 24.60 6.78 1.43
C GLY A 132 24.84 7.52 2.76
N ASP A 133 26.02 8.14 2.87
CA ASP A 133 26.46 8.91 4.05
C ASP A 133 26.16 10.41 3.92
N GLU A 134 25.07 10.78 3.25
CA GLU A 134 24.63 12.19 3.21
C GLU A 134 24.35 12.67 4.65
N ASP A 135 24.85 13.87 5.01
CA ASP A 135 24.61 14.48 6.32
C ASP A 135 23.17 14.99 6.40
N LEU A 136 22.26 14.06 6.67
CA LEU A 136 20.82 14.26 6.65
C LEU A 136 20.28 14.47 8.06
N MET A 137 19.37 15.43 8.18
CA MET A 137 18.56 15.62 9.39
C MET A 137 17.45 14.55 9.44
N VAL A 138 17.76 13.44 10.10
CA VAL A 138 16.88 12.28 10.24
C VAL A 138 16.26 12.25 11.64
N ASP A 139 14.93 12.19 11.71
CA ASP A 139 14.18 12.01 12.95
C ASP A 139 14.44 10.62 13.56
N SER A 140 14.11 10.42 14.84
CA SER A 140 14.33 9.15 15.54
C SER A 140 13.66 7.94 14.89
N ASP A 141 12.63 8.16 14.08
CA ASP A 141 11.91 7.13 13.36
C ASP A 141 12.41 6.91 11.91
N GLY A 142 13.48 7.61 11.52
CA GLY A 142 14.10 7.49 10.20
C GLY A 142 13.56 8.49 9.17
N PHE A 143 12.64 9.39 9.52
CA PHE A 143 12.11 10.36 8.56
C PHE A 143 13.09 11.50 8.26
N VAL A 144 13.31 11.82 6.98
CA VAL A 144 14.19 12.89 6.51
C VAL A 144 13.38 14.19 6.42
N ARG A 145 13.59 15.11 7.37
CA ARG A 145 12.73 16.28 7.53
C ARG A 145 13.01 17.38 6.51
N GLU A 146 14.27 17.81 6.44
CA GLU A 146 14.71 18.99 5.67
C GLU A 146 15.80 18.63 4.66
N ASN A 147 16.06 19.54 3.71
CA ASN A 147 17.09 19.40 2.68
C ASN A 147 17.02 18.05 1.96
N ARG A 148 15.79 17.61 1.63
CA ARG A 148 15.56 16.29 1.06
C ARG A 148 16.33 16.13 -0.25
N PRO A 149 17.15 15.07 -0.37
CA PRO A 149 17.83 14.79 -1.62
C PRO A 149 16.82 14.43 -2.71
N SER A 150 17.24 14.47 -3.97
CA SER A 150 16.39 14.13 -5.11
C SER A 150 15.72 12.76 -4.99
N ARG A 151 16.38 11.81 -4.30
CA ARG A 151 15.86 10.47 -4.00
C ARG A 151 14.68 10.46 -2.99
N ARG A 152 14.39 11.59 -2.34
CA ARG A 152 13.23 11.82 -1.46
C ARG A 152 12.30 12.92 -1.98
N ALA A 153 12.49 13.39 -3.21
CA ALA A 153 11.65 14.42 -3.82
C ALA A 153 10.19 13.98 -4.03
N SER A 154 9.91 12.67 -4.07
CA SER A 154 8.55 12.13 -4.18
C SER A 154 7.76 12.16 -2.87
N CYS A 155 8.42 12.38 -1.73
CA CYS A 155 7.75 12.50 -0.44
C CYS A 155 7.10 13.88 -0.30
N LEU A 156 5.77 13.89 -0.21
CA LEU A 156 4.97 15.11 -0.03
C LEU A 156 4.58 15.36 1.43
N PHE A 157 5.03 14.52 2.36
CA PHE A 157 4.69 14.67 3.78
C PHE A 157 5.60 15.70 4.45
N GLU A 158 5.04 16.55 5.30
CA GLU A 158 5.81 17.49 6.12
C GLU A 158 6.37 16.83 7.39
N SER A 159 5.74 15.74 7.82
CA SER A 159 6.10 14.96 9.02
C SER A 159 5.95 13.47 8.76
N SER A 160 6.61 12.65 9.59
CA SER A 160 6.52 11.20 9.51
C SER A 160 5.08 10.70 9.60
N GLN A 161 4.70 9.84 8.66
CA GLN A 161 3.41 9.14 8.68
C GLN A 161 3.49 7.76 9.35
N LEU A 162 4.67 7.36 9.85
CA LEU A 162 4.87 6.05 10.47
C LEU A 162 3.95 5.78 11.66
N PRO A 163 3.65 6.73 12.57
CA PRO A 163 2.72 6.48 13.67
C PRO A 163 1.32 6.06 13.17
N ARG A 164 0.76 6.79 12.20
CA ARG A 164 -0.56 6.50 11.61
C ARG A 164 -0.55 5.19 10.83
N LEU A 165 0.53 4.89 10.12
CA LEU A 165 0.67 3.63 9.41
C LEU A 165 0.79 2.44 10.38
N LYS A 166 1.50 2.59 11.50
CA LYS A 166 1.56 1.57 12.55
C LYS A 166 0.19 1.30 13.16
N GLU A 167 -0.61 2.33 13.40
CA GLU A 167 -2.01 2.17 13.82
C GLU A 167 -2.83 1.39 12.79
N LEU A 168 -2.79 1.79 11.52
CA LEU A 168 -3.49 1.10 10.42
C LEU A 168 -3.08 -0.38 10.31
N PHE A 169 -1.79 -0.66 10.37
CA PHE A 169 -1.27 -2.03 10.31
C PHE A 169 -1.70 -2.82 11.54
N GLY A 170 -1.62 -2.24 12.74
CA GLY A 170 -2.12 -2.84 13.97
C GLY A 170 -3.59 -3.24 13.88
N MET A 171 -4.44 -2.35 13.38
CA MET A 171 -5.86 -2.62 13.14
C MET A 171 -6.06 -3.77 12.14
N ARG A 172 -5.45 -3.69 10.95
CA ARG A 172 -5.59 -4.73 9.92
C ARG A 172 -4.99 -6.08 10.32
N LYS A 173 -3.99 -6.08 11.19
CA LYS A 173 -3.35 -7.29 11.72
C LYS A 173 -4.04 -7.87 12.95
N LYS A 174 -5.03 -7.18 13.53
CA LYS A 174 -5.82 -7.66 14.68
C LYS A 174 -4.93 -8.13 15.84
N GLY A 175 -3.91 -7.34 16.16
CA GLY A 175 -2.95 -7.66 17.23
C GLY A 175 -1.86 -8.68 16.88
N MET A 176 -1.87 -9.28 15.68
CA MET A 176 -0.75 -10.12 15.24
C MET A 176 0.50 -9.26 15.01
N GLY A 177 1.60 -9.62 15.67
CA GLY A 177 2.88 -8.97 15.49
C GLY A 177 3.42 -9.10 14.06
N TYR A 178 4.08 -8.06 13.58
CA TYR A 178 4.70 -8.02 12.24
C TYR A 178 6.12 -7.44 12.25
N LEU A 179 6.73 -7.28 13.44
CA LEU A 179 8.11 -6.79 13.59
C LEU A 179 9.17 -7.50 12.73
N PRO A 180 9.15 -8.84 12.55
CA PRO A 180 10.20 -9.51 11.76
C PRO A 180 10.02 -9.33 10.24
N THR A 181 8.92 -8.75 9.77
CA THR A 181 8.69 -8.56 8.33
C THR A 181 9.45 -7.36 7.78
N HIS A 182 9.50 -7.20 6.45
CA HIS A 182 10.18 -6.05 5.83
C HIS A 182 9.55 -4.74 6.31
N LEU A 183 8.22 -4.64 6.30
CA LEU A 183 7.50 -3.46 6.79
C LEU A 183 7.68 -3.24 8.30
N GLY A 184 7.70 -4.30 9.10
CA GLY A 184 7.95 -4.19 10.54
C GLY A 184 9.31 -3.58 10.83
N LYS A 185 10.36 -4.13 10.20
CA LYS A 185 11.72 -3.60 10.29
C LYS A 185 11.80 -2.14 9.81
N MET A 186 11.25 -1.84 8.63
CA MET A 186 11.25 -0.48 8.05
C MET A 186 10.53 0.54 8.94
N PHE A 187 9.35 0.20 9.48
CA PHE A 187 8.60 1.09 10.38
C PHE A 187 9.29 1.30 11.73
N ASN A 188 10.22 0.43 12.11
CA ASN A 188 11.05 0.54 13.29
C ASN A 188 12.47 1.02 12.95
N SER A 189 12.60 1.77 11.85
CA SER A 189 13.83 2.49 11.47
C SER A 189 15.03 1.58 11.22
N ARG A 190 14.77 0.28 10.98
CA ARG A 190 15.81 -0.63 10.53
C ARG A 190 15.95 -0.51 9.03
N ILE A 191 17.18 -0.23 8.62
CA ILE A 191 17.59 -0.21 7.23
C ILE A 191 17.69 -1.65 6.74
N LEU A 192 16.95 -1.98 5.68
CA LEU A 192 17.05 -3.27 5.01
C LEU A 192 18.13 -3.25 3.93
N THR A 193 18.79 -4.38 3.73
CA THR A 193 19.75 -4.60 2.65
C THR A 193 19.18 -5.59 1.63
N GLU A 194 19.89 -5.82 0.52
CA GLU A 194 19.47 -6.81 -0.48
C GLU A 194 19.36 -8.23 0.10
N GLU A 195 20.16 -8.56 1.11
CA GLU A 195 20.14 -9.87 1.78
C GLU A 195 18.80 -10.19 2.46
N ASP A 196 18.07 -9.16 2.91
CA ASP A 196 16.74 -9.35 3.50
C ASP A 196 15.71 -9.92 2.49
N PHE A 197 16.01 -9.82 1.19
CA PHE A 197 15.12 -10.20 0.08
C PHE A 197 15.48 -11.54 -0.57
N LEU A 198 16.55 -12.18 -0.11
CA LEU A 198 16.97 -13.52 -0.53
C LEU A 198 16.12 -14.63 0.11
#